data_AF-A0A3D0ZCN1-F1
#
_entry.id   AF-A0A3D0ZCN1-F1
#
_cell.length_a   1.000
_cell.length_b   1.000
_cell.length_c   1.000
_cell.angle_alpha   90.00
_cell.angle_beta   90.00
_cell.angle_gamma   90.00
#
_symmetry.space_group_name_H-M   'P 1'
#
loop_
_entity.id
_entity.type
_entity.pdbx_description
1 polymer ?
#
loop_
_entity_poly.entity_id
_entity_poly.type
_entity_poly.pdbx_seq_one_letter_code
_entity_poly.pdbx_strand_id
1 'polypeptide(L)'
;MSRNSALRAGLFLFECFRCSYLITFFIISKPGAGTAFPWLIYAVPNALFPLMLLFLWLDFPKYRVYEPLYISGKCVSFFTIAGWYLFAPSAGDMALSPLARVMTTLVISDLFTIIFAVLISRMNKKDSQAAIPAKTDTETNCAGESETSGQEGI
;
A
#
# COMPACT_ATOMS: atom_id res chain seq x y z
N MET A 1 7.29 -19.48 9.18
CA MET A 1 6.58 -18.27 8.71
C MET A 1 7.52 -17.49 7.79
N SER A 2 7.13 -17.16 6.56
CA SER A 2 7.97 -16.33 5.69
C SER A 2 8.07 -14.92 6.28
N ARG A 3 9.24 -14.27 6.14
CA ARG A 3 9.49 -12.89 6.60
C ARG A 3 8.40 -11.91 6.14
N ASN A 4 7.84 -12.13 4.95
CA ASN A 4 6.80 -11.30 4.35
C ASN A 4 5.43 -11.49 5.03
N SER A 5 5.16 -12.66 5.63
CA SER A 5 3.94 -12.90 6.43
C SER A 5 3.97 -12.12 7.74
N ALA A 6 5.11 -12.08 8.43
CA ALA A 6 5.26 -11.32 9.68
C ALA A 6 5.10 -9.80 9.47
N LEU A 7 5.66 -9.27 8.37
CA LEU A 7 5.51 -7.84 8.04
C LEU A 7 4.05 -7.46 7.74
N ARG A 8 3.29 -8.35 7.08
CA ARG A 8 1.86 -8.13 6.83
C ARG A 8 1.01 -8.23 8.09
N ALA A 9 1.33 -9.17 8.98
CA ALA A 9 0.70 -9.25 10.29
C ALA A 9 0.92 -7.96 11.10
N GLY A 10 2.14 -7.41 11.05
CA GLY A 10 2.46 -6.13 11.68
C GLY A 10 1.64 -4.97 11.11
N LEU A 11 1.53 -4.87 9.78
CA LEU A 11 0.67 -3.88 9.11
C LEU A 11 -0.81 -4.05 9.50
N PHE A 12 -1.30 -5.29 9.57
CA PHE A 12 -2.67 -5.58 9.99
C PHE A 12 -2.94 -5.07 11.42
N LEU A 13 -2.06 -5.41 12.37
CA LEU A 13 -2.18 -4.94 13.75
C LEU A 13 -2.14 -3.42 13.83
N PHE A 14 -1.24 -2.77 13.07
CA PHE A 14 -1.15 -1.32 13.01
C PHE A 14 -2.45 -0.68 12.50
N GLU A 15 -3.05 -1.22 11.43
CA GLU A 15 -4.34 -0.74 10.93
C GLU A 15 -5.48 -0.95 11.93
N CYS A 16 -5.48 -2.05 12.68
CA CYS A 16 -6.44 -2.26 13.76
C CYS A 16 -6.29 -1.21 14.86
N PHE A 17 -5.06 -0.90 15.28
CA PHE A 17 -4.79 0.18 16.24
C PHE A 17 -5.22 1.55 15.70
N ARG A 18 -4.91 1.85 14.44
CA ARG A 18 -5.31 3.10 13.76
C ARG A 18 -6.83 3.25 13.71
N CYS A 19 -7.54 2.19 13.33
CA CYS A 19 -9.00 2.16 13.28
C CYS A 19 -9.62 2.33 14.68
N SER A 20 -9.11 1.60 15.68
CA SER A 20 -9.54 1.72 17.07
C SER A 20 -9.34 3.13 17.63
N TYR A 21 -8.19 3.76 17.34
CA TYR A 21 -7.90 5.14 17.72
C TYR A 21 -8.92 6.13 17.12
N LEU A 22 -9.24 5.99 15.84
CA LEU A 22 -10.21 6.83 15.14
C LEU A 22 -11.62 6.67 15.71
N ILE A 23 -12.05 5.44 15.97
CA ILE A 23 -13.36 5.15 16.58
C ILE A 23 -13.43 5.74 18.00
N THR A 24 -12.39 5.52 18.81
CA THR A 24 -12.31 6.04 20.18
C THR A 24 -12.40 7.57 20.21
N PHE A 25 -11.71 8.25 19.29
CA PHE A 25 -11.79 9.71 19.16
C PHE A 25 -13.21 10.21 18.91
N PHE A 26 -13.95 9.55 18.02
CA PHE A 26 -15.35 9.93 17.74
C PHE A 26 -16.27 9.69 18.93
N ILE A 27 -16.10 8.57 19.65
CA ILE A 27 -16.87 8.26 20.85
C ILE A 27 -16.65 9.32 21.94
N ILE A 28 -15.41 9.72 22.18
CA ILE A 28 -15.06 10.72 23.21
C ILE A 28 -15.52 12.12 22.81
N SER A 29 -15.32 12.49 21.54
CA SER A 29 -15.58 13.87 21.07
C SER A 29 -17.08 14.16 20.87
N LYS A 30 -17.92 13.13 20.75
CA LYS A 30 -19.37 13.24 20.53
C LYS A 30 -20.13 12.21 21.39
N PRO A 31 -20.27 12.45 22.71
CA PRO A 31 -21.04 11.56 23.57
C PRO A 31 -22.53 11.69 23.26
N GLY A 32 -23.04 10.83 22.37
CA GLY A 32 -24.46 10.76 22.01
C GLY A 32 -24.70 9.86 20.80
N ALA A 33 -25.51 8.82 20.95
CA ALA A 33 -25.79 7.86 19.88
C ALA A 33 -26.38 8.52 18.61
N GLY A 34 -27.17 9.59 18.78
CA GLY A 34 -27.77 10.35 17.67
C GLY A 34 -26.81 11.31 16.97
N THR A 35 -25.70 11.72 17.61
CA THR A 35 -24.69 12.61 17.01
C THR A 35 -23.47 11.86 16.49
N ALA A 36 -23.31 10.58 16.86
CA ALA A 36 -22.24 9.70 16.39
C ALA A 36 -22.49 9.12 14.98
N PHE A 37 -23.76 8.95 14.58
CA PHE A 37 -24.14 8.31 13.31
C PHE A 37 -23.57 9.00 12.05
N PRO A 38 -23.54 10.35 11.93
CA PRO A 38 -22.93 11.01 10.78
C PRO A 38 -21.42 10.76 10.67
N TRP A 39 -20.73 10.53 11.79
CA TRP A 39 -19.28 10.31 11.81
C TRP A 39 -18.91 8.86 11.50
N LEU A 40 -19.86 7.93 11.62
CA LEU A 40 -19.68 6.54 11.21
C LEU A 40 -19.37 6.41 9.72
N ILE A 41 -19.78 7.38 8.89
CA ILE A 41 -19.45 7.43 7.46
C ILE A 41 -17.93 7.48 7.21
N TYR A 42 -17.15 7.97 8.18
CA TYR A 42 -15.70 7.98 8.13
C TYR A 42 -15.09 6.71 8.72
N ALA A 43 -15.75 6.08 9.70
CA ALA A 43 -15.25 4.86 10.33
C ALA A 43 -15.37 3.63 9.40
N VAL A 44 -16.49 3.51 8.68
CA VAL A 44 -16.77 2.37 7.78
C VAL A 44 -15.70 2.18 6.68
N PRO A 45 -15.34 3.20 5.87
CA PRO A 45 -14.29 3.03 4.88
C PRO A 45 -12.92 2.79 5.52
N ASN A 46 -12.68 3.30 6.74
CA ASN A 46 -11.44 3.03 7.47
C ASN A 46 -11.34 1.59 7.99
N ALA A 47 -12.46 0.94 8.30
CA ALA A 47 -12.51 -0.47 8.69
C ALA A 47 -12.25 -1.44 7.52
N LEU A 48 -12.39 -1.00 6.26
CA LEU A 48 -12.06 -1.82 5.09
C LEU A 48 -10.55 -2.09 4.98
N PHE A 49 -9.69 -1.17 5.40
CA PHE A 49 -8.22 -1.35 5.32
C PHE A 49 -7.69 -2.51 6.18
N PRO A 50 -8.01 -2.65 7.48
CA PRO A 50 -7.60 -3.81 8.26
C PRO A 50 -8.23 -5.10 7.72
N LEU A 51 -9.45 -5.06 7.18
CA LEU A 51 -10.10 -6.22 6.57
C LEU A 51 -9.36 -6.69 5.31
N MET A 52 -8.95 -5.76 4.43
CA MET A 52 -8.13 -6.08 3.26
C MET A 52 -6.79 -6.69 3.68
N LEU A 53 -6.12 -6.12 4.68
CA LEU A 53 -4.86 -6.67 5.19
C LEU A 53 -5.03 -8.04 5.84
N LEU A 54 -6.15 -8.29 6.51
CA LEU A 54 -6.48 -9.61 7.06
C LEU A 54 -6.53 -10.65 5.93
N PHE A 55 -7.19 -10.35 4.82
CA PHE A 55 -7.23 -11.25 3.66
C PHE A 55 -5.84 -11.42 3.02
N LEU A 56 -5.07 -10.34 2.84
CA LEU A 56 -3.68 -10.43 2.35
C LEU A 56 -2.76 -11.26 3.27
N TRP A 57 -3.04 -11.25 4.58
CA TRP A 57 -2.28 -12.00 5.57
C TRP A 57 -2.67 -13.48 5.57
N LEU A 58 -3.97 -13.79 5.44
CA LEU A 58 -4.49 -15.16 5.46
C LEU A 58 -4.10 -15.96 4.20
N ASP A 59 -4.29 -15.39 3.01
CA ASP A 59 -4.03 -16.09 1.74
C ASP A 59 -3.55 -15.13 0.64
N PHE A 60 -2.25 -14.84 0.65
CA PHE A 60 -1.64 -13.91 -0.29
C PHE A 60 -1.79 -14.24 -1.78
N PRO A 61 -1.49 -15.47 -2.26
CA PRO A 61 -1.55 -15.76 -3.69
C PRO A 61 -2.97 -15.57 -4.25
N LYS A 62 -4.00 -15.87 -3.46
CA LYS A 62 -5.40 -15.65 -3.83
C LYS A 62 -5.80 -14.17 -3.83
N TYR A 63 -5.29 -13.39 -2.88
CA TYR A 63 -5.70 -12.01 -2.64
C TYR A 63 -4.70 -10.95 -3.10
N ARG A 64 -3.74 -11.32 -3.98
CA ARG A 64 -2.70 -10.40 -4.50
C ARG A 64 -3.26 -9.14 -5.18
N VAL A 65 -4.45 -9.24 -5.78
CA VAL A 65 -5.12 -8.11 -6.45
C VAL A 65 -5.51 -7.00 -5.46
N TYR A 66 -5.71 -7.33 -4.17
CA TYR A 66 -6.04 -6.35 -3.14
C TYR A 66 -4.83 -5.51 -2.69
N GLU A 67 -3.59 -5.88 -3.04
CA GLU A 67 -2.37 -5.15 -2.70
C GLU A 67 -2.30 -3.75 -3.36
N PRO A 68 -2.41 -3.59 -4.69
CA PRO A 68 -2.46 -2.27 -5.32
C PRO A 68 -3.71 -1.48 -4.92
N LEU A 69 -4.82 -2.17 -4.63
CA LEU A 69 -6.05 -1.53 -4.16
C LEU A 69 -5.86 -0.93 -2.76
N TYR A 70 -5.18 -1.64 -1.87
CA TYR A 70 -4.83 -1.14 -0.54
C TYR A 70 -3.94 0.11 -0.63
N ILE A 71 -2.87 0.04 -1.44
CA ILE A 71 -1.92 1.14 -1.60
C ILE A 71 -2.62 2.37 -2.22
N SER A 72 -3.41 2.18 -3.27
CA SER A 72 -4.14 3.28 -3.90
C SER A 72 -5.16 3.92 -2.95
N GLY A 73 -5.93 3.13 -2.19
CA GLY A 73 -6.85 3.65 -1.18
C GLY A 73 -6.16 4.48 -0.10
N LYS A 74 -4.97 4.05 0.36
CA LYS A 74 -4.15 4.82 1.30
C LYS A 74 -3.60 6.11 0.70
N CYS A 75 -3.15 6.08 -0.55
CA CYS A 75 -2.72 7.30 -1.24
C CYS A 75 -3.86 8.32 -1.36
N VAL A 76 -5.06 7.88 -1.72
CA VAL A 76 -6.24 8.76 -1.79
C VAL A 76 -6.55 9.35 -0.41
N SER A 77 -6.50 8.56 0.67
CA SER A 77 -6.67 9.05 2.04
C SER A 77 -5.65 10.13 2.39
N PHE A 78 -4.36 9.87 2.13
CA PHE A 78 -3.27 10.81 2.35
C PHE A 78 -3.49 12.13 1.59
N PHE A 79 -3.76 12.07 0.29
CA PHE A 79 -3.97 13.27 -0.53
C PHE A 79 -5.22 14.05 -0.13
N THR A 80 -6.28 13.36 0.28
CA THR A 80 -7.52 14.00 0.74
C THR A 80 -7.25 14.83 1.99
N ILE A 81 -6.57 14.25 2.99
CA ILE A 81 -6.29 14.96 4.24
C ILE A 81 -5.19 16.02 4.02
N ALA A 82 -4.15 15.74 3.23
CA ALA A 82 -3.13 16.73 2.88
C ALA A 82 -3.74 17.92 2.12
N GLY A 83 -4.64 17.67 1.17
CA GLY A 83 -5.41 18.70 0.48
C GLY A 83 -6.25 19.54 1.46
N TRP A 84 -6.88 18.89 2.45
CA TRP A 84 -7.56 19.61 3.52
C TRP A 84 -6.62 20.58 4.24
N TYR A 85 -5.39 20.18 4.59
CA TYR A 85 -4.41 21.10 5.20
C TYR A 85 -4.02 22.27 4.29
N LEU A 86 -3.90 22.04 2.98
CA LEU A 86 -3.50 23.08 2.03
C LEU A 86 -4.61 24.09 1.76
N PHE A 87 -5.87 23.64 1.74
CA PHE A 87 -7.02 24.47 1.36
C PHE A 87 -7.90 24.90 2.54
N ALA A 88 -7.64 24.42 3.76
CA ALA A 88 -8.38 24.86 4.93
C ALA A 88 -8.09 26.35 5.22
N PRO A 89 -9.12 27.23 5.20
CA PRO A 89 -8.95 28.69 5.24
C PRO A 89 -8.48 29.25 6.60
N SER A 90 -8.03 28.41 7.54
CA SER A 90 -7.67 28.82 8.90
C SER A 90 -6.54 27.97 9.50
N ALA A 91 -5.45 27.79 8.75
CA ALA A 91 -4.29 26.99 9.18
C ALA A 91 -3.65 27.45 10.51
N GLY A 92 -3.80 28.73 10.87
CA GLY A 92 -3.24 29.30 12.11
C GLY A 92 -3.93 28.81 13.39
N ASP A 93 -5.26 28.85 13.45
CA ASP A 93 -6.03 28.47 14.65
C ASP A 93 -6.36 26.98 14.71
N MET A 94 -6.35 26.28 13.56
CA MET A 94 -6.66 24.85 13.51
C MET A 94 -5.57 23.97 14.11
N ALA A 95 -4.29 24.39 14.10
CA ALA A 95 -3.16 23.57 14.56
C ALA A 95 -3.26 23.11 16.03
N LEU A 96 -4.03 23.85 16.85
CA LEU A 96 -4.28 23.53 18.25
C LEU A 96 -5.54 22.70 18.50
N SER A 97 -6.41 22.56 17.50
CA SER A 97 -7.68 21.84 17.66
C SER A 97 -7.46 20.32 17.83
N PRO A 98 -8.25 19.65 18.71
CA PRO A 98 -8.18 18.19 18.85
C PRO A 98 -8.41 17.45 17.54
N LEU A 99 -9.29 17.97 16.67
CA LEU A 99 -9.56 17.42 15.35
C LEU A 99 -8.32 17.48 14.44
N ALA A 100 -7.63 18.62 14.37
CA ALA A 100 -6.42 18.73 13.56
C ALA A 100 -5.31 17.81 14.07
N ARG A 101 -5.16 17.63 15.38
CA ARG A 101 -4.17 16.67 15.92
C ARG A 101 -4.45 15.25 15.43
N VAL A 102 -5.71 14.81 15.48
CA VAL A 102 -6.11 13.49 14.97
C VAL A 102 -5.88 13.38 13.48
N MET A 103 -6.27 14.38 12.68
CA MET A 103 -6.03 14.39 11.24
C MET A 103 -4.52 14.33 10.91
N THR A 104 -3.68 15.05 11.65
CA THR A 104 -2.22 14.98 11.51
C THR A 104 -1.70 13.59 11.83
N THR A 105 -2.16 12.98 12.93
CA THR A 105 -1.79 11.61 13.30
C THR A 105 -2.20 10.60 12.22
N LEU A 106 -3.39 10.76 11.63
CA LEU A 106 -3.87 9.91 10.54
C LEU A 106 -3.02 10.06 9.27
N VAL A 107 -2.63 11.29 8.90
CA VAL A 107 -1.73 11.53 7.75
C VAL A 107 -0.38 10.87 7.95
N ILE A 108 0.22 11.03 9.13
CA ILE A 108 1.52 10.43 9.45
C ILE A 108 1.41 8.90 9.43
N SER A 109 0.34 8.36 9.98
CA SER A 109 0.05 6.92 9.99
C SER A 109 -0.18 6.35 8.58
N ASP A 110 -0.91 7.07 7.72
CA ASP A 110 -1.13 6.69 6.33
C ASP A 110 0.17 6.76 5.52
N LEU A 111 0.99 7.80 5.71
CA LEU A 111 2.31 7.88 5.07
C LEU A 111 3.21 6.71 5.49
N PHE A 112 3.25 6.40 6.79
CA PHE A 112 4.01 5.27 7.31
C PHE A 112 3.56 3.93 6.69
N THR A 113 2.25 3.70 6.60
CA THR A 113 1.70 2.46 6.02
C THR A 113 1.92 2.36 4.52
N ILE A 114 1.86 3.46 3.78
CA ILE A 114 2.21 3.50 2.35
C ILE A 114 3.67 3.10 2.14
N ILE A 115 4.59 3.72 2.90
CA ILE A 115 6.02 3.42 2.80
C ILE A 115 6.28 1.94 3.10
N PHE A 116 5.74 1.41 4.21
CA PHE A 116 5.90 0.01 4.57
C PHE A 116 5.30 -0.94 3.54
N ALA A 117 4.09 -0.65 3.03
CA ALA A 117 3.45 -1.46 2.00
C ALA A 117 4.30 -1.51 0.72
N VAL A 118 4.80 -0.36 0.25
CA VAL A 118 5.67 -0.27 -0.93
C VAL A 118 6.99 -1.04 -0.72
N LEU A 119 7.61 -0.96 0.47
CA LEU A 119 8.81 -1.72 0.78
C LEU A 119 8.57 -3.23 0.69
N ILE A 120 7.46 -3.73 1.26
CA ILE A 120 7.08 -5.14 1.18
C ILE A 120 6.83 -5.55 -0.27
N SER A 121 6.13 -4.72 -1.07
CA SER A 121 5.90 -5.00 -2.49
C SER A 121 7.20 -5.09 -3.28
N ARG A 122 8.18 -4.23 -2.99
CA ARG A 122 9.51 -4.27 -3.64
C ARG A 122 10.29 -5.53 -3.26
N MET A 123 10.25 -5.94 -1.99
CA MET A 123 10.91 -7.18 -1.54
C MET A 123 10.31 -8.41 -2.23
N ASN A 124 8.97 -8.50 -2.32
CA ASN A 124 8.29 -9.61 -3.01
C ASN A 124 8.65 -9.69 -4.51
N LYS A 125 8.83 -8.54 -5.19
CA LYS A 125 9.27 -8.53 -6.60
C LYS A 125 10.69 -9.09 -6.76
N LYS A 126 11.61 -8.73 -5.86
CA LYS A 126 12.99 -9.22 -5.90
C LYS A 126 13.04 -10.74 -5.69
N ASP A 127 12.28 -11.25 -4.73
CA ASP A 127 12.19 -12.69 -4.46
C ASP A 127 11.59 -13.45 -5.66
N SER A 128 10.61 -12.84 -6.36
CA SER A 128 9.98 -13.45 -7.54
C SER A 128 10.88 -13.45 -8.78
N GLN A 129 11.74 -12.44 -8.96
CA GLN A 129 12.68 -12.38 -10.08
C GLN A 129 13.91 -13.28 -9.87
N ALA A 130 14.34 -13.47 -8.61
CA ALA A 130 15.43 -14.39 -8.28
C ALA A 130 15.04 -15.88 -8.43
N ALA A 131 13.74 -16.19 -8.44
CA ALA A 131 13.22 -17.55 -8.60
C ALA A 131 12.98 -17.98 -10.06
N ILE A 132 13.06 -17.05 -11.02
CA ILE A 132 13.09 -17.38 -12.44
C ILE A 132 14.57 -17.63 -12.79
N PRO A 133 15.01 -18.88 -13.00
CA PRO A 133 16.38 -19.10 -13.46
C PRO A 133 16.57 -18.33 -14.75
N ALA A 134 17.71 -17.63 -14.84
CA ALA A 134 18.13 -16.91 -16.03
C ALA A 134 17.82 -17.77 -17.24
N LYS A 135 16.94 -17.26 -18.12
CA LYS A 135 16.72 -17.84 -19.42
C LYS A 135 18.11 -17.93 -20.04
N THR A 136 18.59 -19.15 -20.22
CA THR A 136 19.87 -19.43 -20.84
C THR A 136 19.80 -18.82 -22.25
N ASP A 137 20.50 -17.71 -22.45
CA ASP A 137 20.77 -17.16 -23.77
C ASP A 137 21.71 -18.14 -24.47
N THR A 138 21.16 -19.19 -25.07
CA THR A 138 21.91 -20.16 -25.88
C THR A 138 21.04 -20.59 -27.05
N GLU A 139 20.87 -19.64 -27.98
CA GLU A 139 20.42 -19.79 -29.37
C GLU A 139 20.63 -18.36 -29.95
N THR A 140 21.51 -18.03 -30.88
CA THR A 140 22.10 -18.79 -31.98
C THR A 140 23.33 -18.00 -32.45
N ASN A 141 24.53 -18.52 -32.22
CA ASN A 141 25.77 -17.99 -32.80
C ASN A 141 26.52 -19.16 -33.44
N CYS A 142 25.97 -19.67 -34.55
CA CYS A 142 26.59 -20.68 -35.41
C CYS A 142 26.02 -20.52 -36.83
N ALA A 143 26.49 -19.51 -37.55
CA ALA A 143 26.60 -19.56 -39.00
C ALA A 143 27.85 -18.76 -39.36
N GLY A 144 28.98 -19.44 -39.32
CA GLY A 144 30.27 -18.89 -39.68
C GLY A 144 30.33 -18.54 -41.16
N GLU A 145 31.03 -17.44 -41.42
CA GLU A 145 31.75 -17.21 -42.67
C GLU A 145 32.65 -18.40 -43.00
N SER A 146 32.59 -18.85 -44.26
CA SER A 146 33.74 -19.37 -44.99
C SER A 146 33.54 -19.03 -46.46
N GLU A 147 34.37 -18.11 -46.94
CA GLU A 147 34.61 -17.82 -48.34
C GLU A 147 35.12 -19.06 -49.07
N THR A 148 34.78 -19.22 -50.36
CA THR A 148 35.76 -19.67 -51.37
C THR A 148 35.29 -19.34 -52.78
N SER A 149 36.14 -18.57 -53.44
CA SER A 149 36.20 -18.29 -54.88
C SER A 149 36.42 -19.56 -55.71
N GLY A 150 35.87 -19.60 -56.94
CA GLY A 150 36.26 -20.59 -57.96
C GLY A 150 35.37 -20.64 -59.21
N GLN A 151 35.72 -19.82 -60.22
CA GLN A 151 35.83 -20.09 -61.67
C GLN A 151 35.07 -21.25 -62.40
N GLU A 152 34.54 -20.88 -63.58
CA GLU A 152 34.57 -21.54 -64.92
C GLU A 152 33.44 -22.46 -65.45
N GLY A 153 33.03 -22.15 -66.70
CA GLY A 153 32.28 -22.97 -67.69
C GLY A 153 30.76 -22.82 -67.64
N ILE A 154 30.01 -22.33 -68.64
CA ILE A 154 30.05 -22.53 -70.11
C ILE A 154 29.53 -21.25 -70.80
#